data_AF-A0A2E7F1S6-F1
#
_entry.id   AF-A0A2E7F1S6-F1
#
_cell.length_a   1.000
_cell.length_b   1.000
_cell.length_c   1.000
_cell.angle_alpha   90.00
_cell.angle_beta   90.00
_cell.angle_gamma   90.00
#
_symmetry.space_group_name_H-M   'P 1'
#
loop_
_entity.id
_entity.type
_entity.pdbx_description
1 polymer ?
#
loop_
_entity_poly.entity_id
_entity_poly.type
_entity_poly.pdbx_seq_one_letter_code
_entity_poly.pdbx_strand_id
1 'polypeptide(L)'
;MGQHSSRDAISGPARRAQALRNRFSKVSNEAGLGAKRRPVFTFAYVRALLVTILLGCIVGVMCWDVIRHPWPAHQTVLHWLAAPDCDAARAVGLAPSNRGEPGYYNKHDGDDDGIACEVWPR
;
A
#
# COMPACT_ATOMS: atom_id res chain seq x y z
N MET A 1 -61.59 -29.44 36.48
CA MET A 1 -61.58 -28.61 35.25
C MET A 1 -61.45 -27.14 35.65
N GLY A 2 -60.24 -26.57 35.70
CA GLY A 2 -60.00 -25.20 36.22
C GLY A 2 -58.88 -24.42 35.53
N GLN A 3 -58.39 -24.91 34.38
CA GLN A 3 -57.18 -24.37 33.73
C GLN A 3 -57.44 -23.27 32.69
N HIS A 4 -58.69 -22.88 32.42
CA HIS A 4 -59.01 -21.84 31.43
C HIS A 4 -58.95 -20.42 32.03
N SER A 5 -59.53 -20.23 33.23
CA SER A 5 -59.61 -18.91 33.89
C SER A 5 -58.24 -18.28 34.24
N SER A 6 -57.25 -19.09 34.64
CA SER A 6 -55.90 -18.58 34.96
C SER A 6 -55.07 -18.20 33.72
N ARG A 7 -55.33 -18.80 32.55
CA ARG A 7 -54.60 -18.46 31.30
C ARG A 7 -55.00 -17.09 30.78
N ASP A 8 -56.27 -16.71 30.94
CA ASP A 8 -56.77 -15.41 30.49
C ASP A 8 -56.26 -14.27 31.37
N ALA A 9 -56.16 -14.48 32.69
CA ALA A 9 -55.61 -13.49 33.62
C ALA A 9 -54.12 -13.19 33.39
N ILE A 10 -53.31 -14.19 33.00
CA ILE A 10 -51.88 -14.02 32.68
C ILE A 10 -51.70 -13.41 31.28
N SER A 11 -52.62 -13.69 30.35
CA SER A 11 -52.56 -13.17 28.97
C SER A 11 -52.88 -11.67 28.86
N GLY A 12 -53.64 -11.11 29.79
CA GLY A 12 -53.96 -9.67 29.84
C GLY A 12 -52.72 -8.75 29.96
N PRO A 13 -51.90 -8.88 31.01
CA PRO A 13 -50.69 -8.07 31.17
C PRO A 13 -49.63 -8.37 30.10
N ALA A 14 -49.51 -9.61 29.64
CA ALA A 14 -48.60 -9.98 28.55
C ALA A 14 -48.98 -9.29 27.23
N ARG A 15 -50.28 -9.27 26.88
CA ARG A 15 -50.78 -8.56 25.69
C ARG A 15 -50.57 -7.05 25.78
N ARG A 16 -50.72 -6.45 26.97
CA ARG A 16 -50.45 -5.01 27.19
C ARG A 16 -48.96 -4.68 27.05
N ALA A 17 -48.07 -5.50 27.61
CA ALA A 17 -46.63 -5.33 27.46
C ALA A 17 -46.19 -5.45 26.00
N GLN A 18 -46.78 -6.38 25.25
CA GLN A 18 -46.51 -6.57 23.82
C GLN A 18 -47.04 -5.40 22.98
N ALA A 19 -48.21 -4.86 23.30
CA ALA A 19 -48.75 -3.66 22.66
C ALA A 19 -47.88 -2.42 22.89
N LEU A 20 -47.33 -2.26 24.10
CA LEU A 20 -46.37 -1.18 24.41
C LEU A 20 -45.07 -1.35 23.62
N ARG A 21 -44.47 -2.55 23.57
CA ARG A 21 -43.28 -2.82 22.75
C ARG A 21 -43.50 -2.48 21.27
N ASN A 22 -44.67 -2.84 20.72
CA ASN A 22 -45.00 -2.55 19.32
C ASN A 22 -45.20 -1.05 19.04
N ARG A 23 -45.58 -0.25 20.04
CA ARG A 23 -45.65 1.21 19.91
C ARG A 23 -44.26 1.83 19.96
N PHE A 24 -43.43 1.39 20.90
CA PHE A 24 -42.05 1.89 21.00
C PHE A 24 -41.19 1.49 19.80
N SER A 25 -41.42 0.33 19.17
CA SER A 25 -40.69 -0.06 17.95
C SER A 25 -41.03 0.83 16.75
N LYS A 26 -42.28 1.30 16.62
CA LYS A 26 -42.66 2.28 15.58
C LYS A 26 -41.96 3.61 15.77
N VAL A 27 -41.99 4.16 16.98
CA VAL A 27 -41.33 5.45 17.31
C VAL A 27 -39.81 5.34 17.14
N SER A 28 -39.20 4.22 17.53
CA SER A 28 -37.75 4.01 17.35
C SER A 28 -37.33 3.93 15.87
N ASN A 29 -38.21 3.41 15.01
CA ASN A 29 -37.94 3.34 13.57
C ASN A 29 -38.13 4.72 12.90
N GLU A 30 -39.14 5.49 13.33
CA GLU A 30 -39.39 6.84 12.82
C GLU A 30 -38.36 7.87 13.31
N ALA A 31 -37.84 7.73 14.53
CA ALA A 31 -36.78 8.56 15.07
C ALA A 31 -35.42 8.38 14.37
N GLY A 32 -35.33 7.54 13.33
CA GLY A 32 -34.10 7.30 12.56
C GLY A 32 -32.98 6.58 13.32
N LEU A 33 -33.16 6.32 14.63
CA LEU A 33 -32.23 5.57 15.49
C LEU A 33 -32.13 4.09 15.06
N GLY A 34 -33.14 3.58 14.36
CA GLY A 34 -33.16 2.26 13.74
C GLY A 34 -32.57 2.21 12.32
N ALA A 35 -32.07 3.32 11.78
CA ALA A 35 -31.36 3.31 10.50
C ALA A 35 -30.04 2.56 10.68
N LYS A 36 -30.11 1.23 10.53
CA LYS A 36 -28.98 0.32 10.41
C LYS A 36 -28.15 0.83 9.23
N ARG A 37 -27.20 1.74 9.50
CA ARG A 37 -26.23 2.23 8.51
C ARG A 37 -25.60 0.99 7.92
N ARG A 38 -25.94 0.67 6.67
CA ARG A 38 -25.50 -0.54 5.99
C ARG A 38 -23.96 -0.53 6.01
N PRO A 39 -23.31 -1.39 6.80
CA PRO A 39 -21.88 -1.26 7.11
C PRO A 39 -20.99 -1.52 5.88
N VAL A 40 -21.59 -2.07 4.81
CA VAL A 40 -20.93 -2.37 3.54
C VAL A 40 -20.30 -1.14 2.92
N PHE A 41 -20.97 0.02 2.95
CA PHE A 41 -20.39 1.26 2.39
C PHE A 41 -19.22 1.77 3.23
N THR A 42 -19.32 1.66 4.56
CA THR A 42 -18.26 2.08 5.47
C THR A 42 -17.03 1.18 5.34
N PHE A 43 -17.22 -0.15 5.24
CA PHE A 43 -16.11 -1.08 5.02
C PHE A 43 -15.46 -0.92 3.65
N ALA A 44 -16.25 -0.72 2.58
CA ALA A 44 -15.69 -0.47 1.25
C ALA A 44 -14.89 0.85 1.21
N TYR A 45 -15.42 1.90 1.85
CA TYR A 45 -14.75 3.20 1.94
C TYR A 45 -13.47 3.15 2.79
N VAL A 46 -13.49 2.47 3.95
CA VAL A 46 -12.31 2.27 4.80
C VAL A 46 -11.25 1.46 4.06
N ARG A 47 -11.64 0.40 3.33
CA ARG A 47 -10.70 -0.37 2.50
C ARG A 47 -10.10 0.47 1.38
N ALA A 48 -10.91 1.28 0.69
CA ALA A 48 -10.41 2.18 -0.35
C ALA A 48 -9.42 3.21 0.23
N LEU A 49 -9.71 3.78 1.39
CA LEU A 49 -8.79 4.68 2.10
C LEU A 49 -7.47 3.99 2.46
N LEU A 50 -7.51 2.79 3.04
CA LEU A 50 -6.32 2.04 3.37
C LEU A 50 -5.49 1.72 2.12
N VAL A 51 -6.12 1.32 1.01
CA VAL A 51 -5.43 1.08 -0.27
C VAL A 51 -4.77 2.35 -0.80
N THR A 52 -5.45 3.50 -0.75
CA THR A 52 -4.88 4.78 -1.23
C THR A 52 -3.68 5.22 -0.40
N ILE A 53 -3.73 5.06 0.92
CA ILE A 53 -2.62 5.38 1.83
C ILE A 53 -1.44 4.44 1.54
N LEU A 54 -1.70 3.14 1.39
CA LEU A 54 -0.67 2.14 1.14
C LEU A 54 0.02 2.37 -0.22
N LEU A 55 -0.74 2.66 -1.27
CA LEU A 55 -0.19 3.09 -2.57
C LEU A 55 0.63 4.38 -2.45
N GLY A 56 0.13 5.36 -1.70
CA GLY A 56 0.86 6.60 -1.43
C GLY A 56 2.19 6.37 -0.69
N CYS A 57 2.22 5.47 0.29
CA CYS A 57 3.45 5.07 0.98
C CYS A 57 4.43 4.37 0.05
N ILE A 58 3.96 3.45 -0.80
CA ILE A 58 4.82 2.76 -1.78
C ILE A 58 5.45 3.77 -2.74
N VAL A 59 4.65 4.67 -3.31
CA VAL A 59 5.13 5.73 -4.21
C VAL A 59 6.10 6.66 -3.47
N GLY A 60 5.77 7.04 -2.23
CA GLY A 60 6.63 7.87 -1.40
C GLY A 60 8.01 7.25 -1.15
N VAL A 61 8.07 5.95 -0.82
CA VAL A 61 9.33 5.21 -0.63
C VAL A 61 10.12 5.12 -1.94
N MET A 62 9.47 4.79 -3.06
CA MET A 62 10.15 4.74 -4.36
C MET A 62 10.72 6.10 -4.79
N CYS A 63 9.96 7.18 -4.62
CA CYS A 63 10.45 8.53 -4.88
C CYS A 63 11.59 8.92 -3.92
N TRP A 64 11.48 8.52 -2.66
CA TRP A 64 12.51 8.76 -1.66
C TRP A 64 13.83 8.09 -2.04
N ASP A 65 13.78 6.85 -2.50
CA ASP A 65 14.94 6.11 -2.98
C ASP A 65 15.53 6.77 -4.23
N VAL A 66 14.73 7.19 -5.22
CA VAL A 66 15.24 7.88 -6.41
C VAL A 66 15.88 9.23 -6.08
N ILE A 67 15.34 9.98 -5.11
CA ILE A 67 15.90 11.27 -4.67
C ILE A 67 17.19 11.08 -3.86
N ARG A 68 17.28 9.99 -3.07
CA ARG A 68 18.46 9.67 -2.27
C ARG A 68 19.51 8.85 -3.03
N HIS A 69 19.16 8.18 -4.12
CA HIS A 69 20.10 7.35 -4.85
C HIS A 69 21.16 8.23 -5.51
N PRO A 70 22.44 7.83 -5.43
CA PRO A 70 23.54 8.65 -5.93
C PRO A 70 23.50 8.83 -7.45
N TRP A 71 22.85 7.93 -8.19
CA TRP A 71 22.84 7.95 -9.65
C TRP A 71 21.43 8.10 -10.24
N PRO A 72 21.25 8.97 -11.24
CA PRO A 72 20.03 9.06 -12.01
C PRO A 72 19.76 7.77 -12.81
N ALA A 73 18.49 7.47 -13.08
CA ALA A 73 18.09 6.25 -13.80
C ALA A 73 18.78 6.06 -15.17
N HIS A 74 19.11 7.15 -15.87
CA HIS A 74 19.83 7.06 -17.13
C HIS A 74 21.27 6.54 -16.95
N GLN A 75 21.95 6.89 -15.86
CA GLN A 75 23.31 6.40 -15.60
C GLN A 75 23.32 4.90 -15.29
N THR A 76 22.26 4.37 -14.66
CA THR A 76 22.13 2.91 -14.45
C THR A 76 22.08 2.15 -15.77
N VAL A 77 21.33 2.66 -16.74
CA VAL A 77 21.25 2.08 -18.08
C VAL A 77 22.61 2.15 -18.77
N LEU A 78 23.27 3.32 -18.72
CA LEU A 78 24.61 3.48 -19.31
C LEU A 78 25.63 2.57 -18.63
N HIS A 79 25.57 2.39 -17.32
CA HIS A 79 26.43 1.46 -16.58
C HIS A 79 26.28 0.04 -17.12
N TRP A 80 25.05 -0.48 -17.30
CA TRP A 80 24.84 -1.80 -17.90
C TRP A 80 25.34 -1.90 -19.34
N LEU A 81 25.21 -0.84 -20.12
CA LEU A 81 25.74 -0.78 -21.49
C LEU A 81 27.27 -0.74 -21.52
N ALA A 82 27.91 -0.20 -20.49
CA ALA A 82 29.36 -0.24 -20.32
C ALA A 82 29.87 -1.63 -19.92
N ALA A 83 29.01 -2.58 -19.56
CA ALA A 83 29.42 -3.88 -19.04
C ALA A 83 30.24 -4.76 -19.99
N PRO A 84 30.06 -4.81 -21.33
CA PRO A 84 30.74 -5.78 -22.18
C PRO A 84 32.28 -5.66 -22.18
N ASP A 85 32.77 -4.46 -22.49
CA ASP A 85 34.18 -4.14 -22.66
C ASP A 85 34.44 -2.63 -22.49
N CYS A 86 35.72 -2.25 -22.54
CA CYS A 86 36.12 -0.85 -22.40
C CYS A 86 35.74 0.05 -23.58
N ASP A 87 35.48 -0.50 -24.76
CA ASP A 87 35.05 0.30 -25.90
C ASP A 87 33.57 0.67 -25.77
N ALA A 88 32.74 -0.24 -25.28
CA ALA A 88 31.36 0.02 -24.89
C ALA A 88 31.31 1.06 -23.77
N ALA A 89 32.16 0.94 -22.74
CA ALA A 89 32.25 1.92 -21.66
C ALA A 89 32.65 3.33 -22.16
N ARG A 90 33.58 3.43 -23.11
CA ARG A 90 33.94 4.70 -23.77
C ARG A 90 32.82 5.22 -24.66
N ALA A 91 32.11 4.35 -25.38
CA ALA A 91 31.01 4.73 -26.27
C ALA A 91 29.84 5.35 -25.51
N VAL A 92 29.57 4.89 -24.29
CA VAL A 92 28.54 5.47 -23.41
C VAL A 92 29.07 6.61 -22.53
N GLY A 93 30.34 7.00 -22.69
CA GLY A 93 30.95 8.12 -21.99
C GLY A 93 31.20 7.89 -20.50
N LEU A 94 31.32 6.62 -20.07
CA LEU A 94 31.54 6.25 -18.67
C LEU A 94 32.98 5.80 -18.39
N ALA A 95 33.87 5.75 -19.38
CA ALA A 95 35.28 5.41 -19.18
C ALA A 95 36.19 6.64 -19.37
N PRO A 96 37.25 6.79 -18.55
CA PRO A 96 37.59 5.96 -17.38
C PRO A 96 36.62 6.19 -16.21
N SER A 97 36.48 5.18 -15.34
CA SER A 97 35.59 5.23 -14.17
C SER A 97 36.30 4.75 -12.91
N ASN A 98 36.05 5.39 -11.77
CA ASN A 98 36.58 4.96 -10.49
C ASN A 98 35.68 3.91 -9.81
N ARG A 99 36.25 3.14 -8.89
CA ARG A 99 35.50 2.18 -8.06
C ARG A 99 34.32 2.87 -7.36
N GLY A 100 33.12 2.37 -7.63
CA GLY A 100 31.88 2.93 -7.08
C GLY A 100 31.31 4.09 -7.88
N GLU A 101 31.75 4.29 -9.13
CA GLU A 101 31.15 5.17 -10.14
C GLU A 101 30.44 4.36 -11.25
N PRO A 102 29.48 4.94 -12.00
CA PRO A 102 28.87 4.27 -13.12
C PRO A 102 29.91 4.01 -14.20
N GLY A 103 29.88 2.79 -14.74
CA GLY A 103 30.86 2.32 -15.75
C GLY A 103 31.98 1.46 -15.18
N TYR A 104 32.18 1.49 -13.86
CA TYR A 104 33.19 0.68 -13.22
C TYR A 104 32.76 -0.79 -13.12
N TYR A 105 33.60 -1.67 -13.64
CA TYR A 105 33.50 -3.12 -13.49
C TYR A 105 34.86 -3.68 -13.13
N ASN A 106 34.94 -4.52 -12.10
CA ASN A 106 36.22 -5.14 -11.68
C ASN A 106 36.95 -5.84 -12.83
N LYS A 107 36.22 -6.40 -13.81
CA LYS A 107 36.82 -7.06 -14.98
C LYS A 107 37.47 -6.11 -15.99
N HIS A 108 37.25 -4.80 -15.85
CA HIS A 108 37.81 -3.75 -16.70
C HIS A 108 38.98 -3.01 -16.01
N ASP A 109 39.23 -3.35 -14.74
CA ASP A 109 40.32 -2.85 -13.91
C ASP A 109 41.39 -3.96 -13.89
N GLY A 110 42.32 -3.88 -14.83
CA GLY A 110 43.26 -4.97 -15.11
C GLY A 110 44.36 -5.11 -14.06
N ASP A 111 44.74 -3.99 -13.44
CA ASP A 111 45.74 -3.87 -12.40
C ASP A 111 45.14 -3.72 -10.98
N ASP A 112 43.80 -3.70 -10.87
CA ASP A 112 43.01 -3.60 -9.63
C ASP A 112 43.35 -2.36 -8.79
N ASP A 113 43.74 -1.27 -9.47
CA ASP A 113 44.12 0.00 -8.83
C ASP A 113 42.90 0.85 -8.47
N GLY A 114 41.71 0.40 -8.88
CA GLY A 114 40.43 1.05 -8.65
C GLY A 114 39.97 1.93 -9.81
N ILE A 115 40.67 1.94 -10.95
CA ILE A 115 40.32 2.73 -12.13
C ILE A 115 40.13 1.80 -13.33
N ALA A 116 38.89 1.68 -13.79
CA ALA A 116 38.58 0.86 -14.96
C ALA A 116 38.77 1.63 -16.27
N CYS A 117 39.22 0.91 -17.31
CA CYS A 117 39.32 1.41 -18.68
C CYS A 117 40.18 2.66 -18.86
N GLU A 118 41.33 2.71 -18.18
CA GLU A 118 42.32 3.78 -18.34
C GLU A 118 42.71 4.01 -19.81
N VAL A 119 43.14 5.23 -20.13
CA VAL A 119 43.65 5.58 -21.47
C VAL A 119 45.01 4.93 -21.71
N TRP A 120 45.80 4.78 -20.65
CA TRP A 120 47.13 4.21 -20.69
C TRP A 120 47.20 3.03 -19.72
N PRO A 121 47.55 1.82 -20.16
CA PRO A 121 47.77 0.72 -19.24
C PRO A 121 48.99 1.02 -18.36
N ARG A 122 48.85 0.83 -17.06
CA ARG A 122 49.96 0.93 -16.11
C ARG A 122 50.65 -0.40 -15.89
#